data_AF-A0A7Y7C513-F1
#
_entry.id   AF-A0A7Y7C513-F1
#
_cell.length_a   1.000
_cell.length_b   1.000
_cell.length_c   1.000
_cell.angle_alpha   90.00
_cell.angle_beta   90.00
_cell.angle_gamma   90.00
#
_symmetry.space_group_name_H-M   'P 1'
#
loop_
_entity.id
_entity.type
_entity.pdbx_description
1 polymer ?
#
loop_
_entity_poly.entity_id
_entity_poly.type
_entity_poly.pdbx_seq_one_letter_code
_entity_poly.pdbx_strand_id
1 'polypeptide(L)'
;MSARMYVVGALLALLVPARARAWPVDLVVPLEPGKERFHKLDTVDWVQVADASVADAELLPGSNELLLTGQKAGRTLLLLYAGGRFAVWRLTVGSPPPEDPAPRLAAAREACPDLNATTGTERSLSASVKDSACRLALLELLKTDAFVARELELTFDLPILQEQLASLGAGLEPLGLEARYSGAGVVVSGAGSPEVHRKALWELFHRSVGRVPLDDQIQEVKPPEPADAGAPAVVEAEREIPVEVLPPPKKKSRKR
;
A
#
# COMPACT_ATOMS: atom_id res chain seq x y z
N MET A 1 5.13 -37.88 49.57
CA MET A 1 4.02 -37.25 48.84
C MET A 1 4.26 -35.75 48.85
N SER A 2 4.80 -35.18 47.77
CA SER A 2 5.03 -33.73 47.63
C SER A 2 4.56 -33.27 46.27
N ALA A 3 3.65 -32.30 46.29
CA ALA A 3 2.89 -31.82 45.14
C ALA A 3 3.78 -31.06 44.14
N ARG A 4 3.65 -31.43 42.86
CA ARG A 4 4.20 -30.65 41.74
C ARG A 4 3.27 -29.46 41.48
N MET A 5 3.75 -28.25 41.74
CA MET A 5 3.12 -27.01 41.27
C MET A 5 3.35 -26.90 39.76
N TYR A 6 2.26 -26.99 38.99
CA TYR A 6 2.25 -26.60 37.58
C TYR A 6 2.04 -25.08 37.52
N VAL A 7 3.09 -24.34 37.18
CA VAL A 7 2.99 -22.94 36.78
C VAL A 7 2.54 -22.93 35.33
N VAL A 8 1.23 -22.76 35.12
CA VAL A 8 0.65 -22.50 33.80
C VAL A 8 1.03 -21.07 33.42
N GLY A 9 2.04 -20.94 32.55
CA GLY A 9 2.45 -19.67 31.96
C GLY A 9 1.36 -19.16 31.02
N ALA A 10 0.64 -18.13 31.45
CA ALA A 10 -0.29 -17.39 30.61
C ALA A 10 0.49 -16.44 29.69
N LEU A 11 0.84 -16.92 28.49
CA LEU A 11 1.33 -16.09 27.40
C LEU A 11 0.13 -15.41 26.73
N LEU A 12 -0.38 -14.34 27.34
CA LEU A 12 -1.37 -13.47 26.71
C LEU A 12 -0.65 -12.62 25.66
N ALA A 13 -0.71 -13.08 24.41
CA ALA A 13 -0.33 -12.31 23.24
C ALA A 13 -1.12 -11.01 23.23
N LEU A 14 -0.40 -9.89 23.34
CA LEU A 14 -0.85 -8.54 23.02
C LEU A 14 -1.23 -8.49 21.53
N LEU A 15 -2.46 -8.90 21.20
CA LEU A 15 -3.16 -8.46 20.00
C LEU A 15 -3.62 -7.03 20.24
N VAL A 16 -2.66 -6.11 20.32
CA VAL A 16 -2.97 -4.70 20.09
C VAL A 16 -3.29 -4.63 18.59
N PRO A 17 -4.50 -4.22 18.17
CA PRO A 17 -4.70 -3.88 16.78
C PRO A 17 -3.67 -2.80 16.48
N ALA A 18 -2.67 -3.15 15.67
CA ALA A 18 -1.69 -2.20 15.18
C ALA A 18 -2.51 -1.13 14.51
N ARG A 19 -2.74 0.00 15.20
CA ARG A 19 -3.33 1.18 14.61
C ARG A 19 -2.28 1.62 13.62
N ALA A 20 -2.41 1.13 12.40
CA ALA A 20 -1.58 1.48 11.27
C ALA A 20 -1.74 2.99 11.11
N ARG A 21 -0.78 3.65 11.71
CA ARG A 21 -0.67 5.08 11.83
C ARG A 21 0.53 5.35 10.93
N ALA A 22 0.29 5.89 9.73
CA ALA A 22 1.30 6.25 8.74
C ALA A 22 1.10 7.68 8.21
N TRP A 23 2.17 8.38 7.83
CA TRP A 23 2.23 9.85 7.99
C TRP A 23 3.14 10.62 7.04
N PRO A 24 2.77 11.85 6.66
CA PRO A 24 1.44 12.47 6.78
C PRO A 24 0.51 11.98 5.65
N VAL A 25 -0.78 11.85 5.92
CA VAL A 25 -1.75 11.54 4.84
C VAL A 25 -1.90 12.73 3.89
N ASP A 26 -2.22 12.46 2.63
CA ASP A 26 -2.47 13.48 1.61
C ASP A 26 -3.82 14.17 1.80
N LEU A 27 -4.82 13.41 2.23
CA LEU A 27 -6.20 13.86 2.35
C LEU A 27 -6.91 13.19 3.55
N VAL A 28 -7.86 13.90 4.13
CA VAL A 28 -8.82 13.35 5.10
C VAL A 28 -10.20 13.38 4.47
N VAL A 29 -10.86 12.23 4.41
CA VAL A 29 -12.19 12.06 3.81
C VAL A 29 -13.18 11.65 4.91
N PRO A 30 -14.12 12.53 5.28
CA PRO A 30 -15.20 12.15 6.18
C PRO A 30 -16.22 11.29 5.43
N LEU A 31 -16.68 10.22 6.09
CA LEU A 31 -17.68 9.27 5.62
C LEU A 31 -18.75 9.12 6.70
N GLU A 32 -19.99 8.96 6.25
CA GLU A 32 -21.09 8.60 7.14
C GLU A 32 -21.20 7.07 7.23
N PRO A 33 -21.49 6.49 8.40
CA PRO A 33 -21.72 5.06 8.53
C PRO A 33 -22.89 4.60 7.64
N GLY A 34 -22.67 3.52 6.90
CA GLY A 34 -23.64 2.92 5.98
C GLY A 34 -23.93 3.72 4.72
N LYS A 35 -23.19 4.82 4.45
CA LYS A 35 -23.37 5.61 3.24
C LYS A 35 -22.19 5.49 2.29
N GLU A 36 -22.55 5.53 1.01
CA GLU A 36 -21.64 5.56 -0.12
C GLU A 36 -21.24 7.00 -0.45
N ARG A 37 -20.00 7.17 -0.88
CA ARG A 37 -19.45 8.42 -1.39
C ARG A 37 -18.58 8.14 -2.59
N PHE A 38 -18.88 8.80 -3.69
CA PHE A 38 -18.09 8.70 -4.92
C PHE A 38 -17.00 9.78 -4.91
N HIS A 39 -15.80 9.40 -5.35
CA HIS A 39 -14.70 10.30 -5.59
C HIS A 39 -14.15 10.06 -6.99
N LYS A 40 -14.23 11.07 -7.85
CA LYS A 40 -13.66 10.99 -9.18
C LYS A 40 -12.14 11.13 -9.10
N LEU A 41 -11.43 10.23 -9.74
CA LEU A 41 -9.96 10.23 -9.83
C LEU A 41 -9.55 10.35 -11.30
N ASP A 42 -8.41 10.96 -11.55
CA ASP A 42 -7.89 11.08 -12.92
C ASP A 42 -7.48 9.71 -13.45
N THR A 43 -6.63 9.02 -12.68
CA THR A 43 -6.13 7.67 -12.96
C THR A 43 -5.78 6.99 -11.64
N VAL A 44 -6.24 5.75 -11.43
CA VAL A 44 -5.84 4.88 -10.33
C VAL A 44 -5.78 3.46 -10.84
N ASP A 45 -4.68 2.77 -10.56
CA ASP A 45 -4.47 1.38 -10.98
C ASP A 45 -5.11 0.42 -9.98
N TRP A 46 -4.94 0.71 -8.68
CA TRP A 46 -5.55 -0.06 -7.61
C TRP A 46 -5.61 0.74 -6.31
N VAL A 47 -6.44 0.25 -5.38
CA VAL A 47 -6.58 0.79 -4.03
C VAL A 47 -6.50 -0.32 -2.99
N GLN A 48 -6.15 0.03 -1.75
CA GLN A 48 -6.17 -0.88 -0.61
C GLN A 48 -6.55 -0.14 0.68
N VAL A 49 -7.54 -0.67 1.40
CA VAL A 49 -7.90 -0.19 2.73
C VAL A 49 -7.13 -0.98 3.79
N ALA A 50 -6.54 -0.27 4.76
CA ALA A 50 -5.79 -0.89 5.86
C ALA A 50 -6.68 -1.68 6.84
N ASP A 51 -7.88 -1.16 7.12
CA ASP A 51 -8.90 -1.81 7.95
C ASP A 51 -10.28 -1.72 7.27
N ALA A 52 -10.64 -2.80 6.57
CA ALA A 52 -11.91 -2.95 5.87
C ALA A 52 -13.13 -3.02 6.81
N SER A 53 -12.91 -3.25 8.12
CA SER A 53 -14.00 -3.25 9.10
C SER A 53 -14.51 -1.85 9.43
N VAL A 54 -13.71 -0.81 9.12
CA VAL A 54 -14.04 0.59 9.33
C VAL A 54 -14.63 1.22 8.07
N ALA A 55 -13.99 1.03 6.91
CA ALA A 55 -14.48 1.53 5.63
C ALA A 55 -14.09 0.57 4.50
N ASP A 56 -14.81 0.62 3.40
CA ASP A 56 -14.50 -0.11 2.18
C ASP A 56 -14.21 0.85 1.02
N ALA A 57 -13.46 0.38 0.03
CA ALA A 57 -13.10 1.16 -1.14
C ALA A 57 -13.09 0.28 -2.40
N GLU A 58 -13.88 0.66 -3.39
CA GLU A 58 -13.99 -0.04 -4.68
C GLU A 58 -13.68 0.92 -5.82
N LEU A 59 -12.81 0.50 -6.75
CA LEU A 59 -12.55 1.21 -7.98
C LEU A 59 -13.52 0.74 -9.06
N LEU A 60 -14.36 1.64 -9.57
CA LEU A 60 -15.37 1.32 -10.56
C LEU A 60 -14.74 1.24 -11.97
N PRO A 61 -14.82 0.07 -12.65
CA PRO A 61 -14.26 -0.08 -13.98
C PRO A 61 -14.91 0.88 -14.99
N GLY A 62 -14.08 1.57 -15.76
CA GLY A 62 -14.53 2.41 -16.88
C GLY A 62 -14.96 3.83 -16.54
N SER A 63 -15.08 4.21 -15.27
CA SER A 63 -15.38 5.61 -14.85
C SER A 63 -14.24 6.31 -14.09
N ASN A 64 -13.21 5.57 -13.66
CA ASN A 64 -12.16 6.05 -12.75
C ASN A 64 -12.74 6.68 -11.47
N GLU A 65 -13.91 6.21 -11.04
CA GLU A 65 -14.52 6.63 -9.80
C GLU A 65 -14.20 5.63 -8.70
N LEU A 66 -13.89 6.19 -7.53
CA LEU A 66 -13.69 5.46 -6.30
C LEU A 66 -14.98 5.54 -5.48
N LEU A 67 -15.59 4.39 -5.23
CA LEU A 67 -16.70 4.23 -4.30
C LEU A 67 -16.13 3.98 -2.90
N LEU A 68 -16.43 4.88 -1.97
CA LEU A 68 -16.07 4.77 -0.56
C LEU A 68 -17.30 4.50 0.27
N THR A 69 -17.25 3.46 1.11
CA THR A 69 -18.38 3.09 1.97
C THR A 69 -17.95 3.08 3.43
N GLY A 70 -18.58 3.90 4.26
CA GLY A 70 -18.32 3.88 5.71
C GLY A 70 -19.00 2.66 6.35
N GLN A 71 -18.25 1.83 7.07
CA GLN A 71 -18.78 0.62 7.72
C GLN A 71 -19.04 0.85 9.22
N LYS A 72 -17.99 1.16 9.98
CA LYS A 72 -18.04 1.36 11.43
C LYS A 72 -17.37 2.65 11.83
N ALA A 73 -17.89 3.29 12.88
CA ALA A 73 -17.30 4.51 13.42
C ALA A 73 -15.81 4.28 13.78
N GLY A 74 -14.93 5.09 13.23
CA GLY A 74 -13.50 4.83 13.32
C GLY A 74 -12.65 5.62 12.34
N ARG A 75 -11.38 5.25 12.29
CA ARG A 75 -10.39 5.79 11.36
C ARG A 75 -9.66 4.65 10.68
N THR A 76 -9.46 4.74 9.38
CA THR A 76 -8.64 3.80 8.60
C THR A 76 -7.84 4.57 7.54
N LEU A 77 -6.91 3.88 6.88
CA LEU A 77 -6.10 4.43 5.81
C LEU A 77 -6.49 3.77 4.49
N LEU A 78 -6.47 4.56 3.43
CA LEU A 78 -6.65 4.12 2.05
C LEU A 78 -5.38 4.43 1.29
N LEU A 79 -4.69 3.41 0.82
CA LEU A 79 -3.57 3.51 -0.11
C LEU A 79 -4.13 3.53 -1.54
N LEU A 80 -3.73 4.53 -2.32
CA LEU A 80 -4.05 4.66 -3.74
C LEU A 80 -2.73 4.59 -4.51
N TYR A 81 -2.72 3.85 -5.61
CA TYR A 81 -1.58 3.78 -6.50
C TYR A 81 -1.99 4.06 -7.94
N ALA A 82 -1.20 4.88 -8.63
CA ALA A 82 -1.42 5.27 -10.01
C ALA A 82 -0.08 5.60 -10.70
N GLY A 83 0.27 4.87 -11.75
CA GLY A 83 1.35 5.22 -12.66
C GLY A 83 2.69 5.49 -11.97
N GLY A 84 3.11 4.59 -11.06
CA GLY A 84 4.39 4.71 -10.33
C GLY A 84 4.34 5.61 -9.10
N ARG A 85 3.18 6.18 -8.76
CA ARG A 85 3.00 7.07 -7.61
C ARG A 85 1.97 6.49 -6.65
N PHE A 86 2.12 6.80 -5.38
CA PHE A 86 1.12 6.48 -4.38
C PHE A 86 0.70 7.71 -3.59
N ALA A 87 -0.53 7.66 -3.07
CA ALA A 87 -1.06 8.61 -2.12
C ALA A 87 -1.75 7.83 -1.00
N VAL A 88 -1.81 8.41 0.19
CA VAL A 88 -2.53 7.79 1.30
C VAL A 88 -3.53 8.76 1.90
N TRP A 89 -4.79 8.33 1.93
CA TRP A 89 -5.87 9.09 2.51
C TRP A 89 -6.26 8.52 3.87
N ARG A 90 -6.72 9.38 4.76
CA ARG A 90 -7.41 8.98 5.98
C ARG A 90 -8.91 8.97 5.72
N LEU A 91 -9.53 7.83 5.99
CA LEU A 91 -10.99 7.72 6.00
C LEU A 91 -11.47 7.83 7.44
N THR A 92 -12.33 8.81 7.71
CA THR A 92 -12.91 9.05 9.05
C THR A 92 -14.39 8.76 8.97
N VAL A 93 -14.85 7.71 9.65
CA VAL A 93 -16.24 7.25 9.59
C VAL A 93 -16.97 7.68 10.87
N GLY A 94 -18.07 8.43 10.71
CA GLY A 94 -18.82 9.00 11.83
C GLY A 94 -18.03 10.05 12.60
N SER A 95 -18.19 10.05 13.93
CA SER A 95 -17.51 11.00 14.84
C SER A 95 -16.56 10.25 15.77
N PRO A 96 -15.44 9.70 15.29
CA PRO A 96 -14.50 9.01 16.16
C PRO A 96 -13.92 10.00 17.19
N PRO A 97 -13.49 9.53 18.38
CA PRO A 97 -13.02 10.41 19.44
C PRO A 97 -11.99 11.40 18.92
N PRO A 98 -12.15 12.71 19.23
CA PRO A 98 -11.19 13.72 18.80
C PRO A 98 -9.81 13.37 19.39
N GLU A 99 -8.79 13.48 18.56
CA GLU A 99 -7.41 13.35 19.01
C GLU A 99 -6.87 14.76 19.28
N ASP A 100 -6.39 15.01 20.50
CA ASP A 100 -5.72 16.26 20.84
C ASP A 100 -4.26 16.22 20.35
N PRO A 101 -3.87 17.06 19.38
CA PRO A 101 -2.50 17.10 18.91
C PRO A 101 -1.58 17.95 19.79
N ALA A 102 -2.11 18.73 20.75
CA ALA A 102 -1.33 19.69 21.51
C ALA A 102 -0.11 19.08 22.25
N PRO A 103 -0.21 17.90 22.91
CA PRO A 103 0.95 17.29 23.54
C PRO A 103 2.05 16.91 22.56
N ARG A 104 1.68 16.41 21.37
CA ARG A 104 2.64 16.03 20.32
C ARG A 104 3.25 17.23 19.64
N LEU A 105 2.46 18.30 19.47
CA LEU A 105 2.96 19.56 18.93
C LEU A 105 3.94 20.22 19.91
N ALA A 106 3.69 20.16 21.21
CA ALA A 106 4.62 20.64 22.24
C ALA A 106 5.94 19.85 22.20
N ALA A 107 5.88 18.51 22.16
CA ALA A 107 7.06 17.67 22.03
C ALA A 107 7.84 17.93 20.72
N ALA A 108 7.14 18.15 19.61
CA ALA A 108 7.77 18.51 18.34
C ALA A 108 8.46 19.89 18.40
N ARG A 109 7.86 20.89 19.08
CA ARG A 109 8.51 22.20 19.30
C ARG A 109 9.75 22.12 20.17
N GLU A 110 9.74 21.24 21.16
CA GLU A 110 10.91 20.99 22.01
C GLU A 110 12.06 20.36 21.21
N ALA A 111 11.74 19.39 20.35
CA ALA A 111 12.72 18.68 19.53
C ALA A 111 13.18 19.46 18.28
N CYS A 112 12.35 20.34 17.73
CA CYS A 112 12.59 21.10 16.51
C CYS A 112 12.52 22.62 16.81
N PRO A 113 13.65 23.28 17.13
CA PRO A 113 13.65 24.67 17.61
C PRO A 113 13.09 25.72 16.65
N ASP A 114 13.11 25.44 15.34
CA ASP A 114 12.60 26.33 14.30
C ASP A 114 11.20 25.93 13.78
N LEU A 115 10.53 25.01 14.48
CA LEU A 115 9.20 24.54 14.10
C LEU A 115 8.17 25.66 14.27
N ASN A 116 7.60 26.07 13.13
CA ASN A 116 6.45 26.96 13.07
C ASN A 116 5.22 26.15 12.67
N ALA A 117 4.12 26.35 13.37
CA ALA A 117 2.88 25.68 13.08
C ALA A 117 1.71 26.65 13.26
N THR A 118 0.90 26.80 12.22
CA THR A 118 -0.37 27.53 12.25
C THR A 118 -1.53 26.55 12.32
N THR A 119 -2.53 26.88 13.13
CA THR A 119 -3.77 26.09 13.27
C THR A 119 -4.97 26.90 12.78
N GLY A 120 -6.11 26.25 12.54
CA GLY A 120 -7.33 26.92 12.06
C GLY A 120 -7.60 26.67 10.58
N THR A 121 -7.99 27.70 9.84
CA THR A 121 -8.33 27.60 8.41
C THR A 121 -7.10 27.57 7.51
N GLU A 122 -6.02 28.26 7.91
CA GLU A 122 -4.74 28.31 7.19
C GLU A 122 -3.71 27.46 7.93
N ARG A 123 -3.92 26.14 7.96
CA ARG A 123 -2.98 25.21 8.62
C ARG A 123 -1.71 25.07 7.81
N SER A 124 -0.59 25.19 8.50
CA SER A 124 0.73 24.96 7.96
C SER A 124 1.67 24.47 9.05
N LEU A 125 2.68 23.69 8.66
CA LEU A 125 3.77 23.28 9.54
C LEU A 125 5.08 23.35 8.76
N SER A 126 6.03 24.13 9.26
CA SER A 126 7.36 24.27 8.67
C SER A 126 8.45 24.02 9.72
N ALA A 127 9.51 23.29 9.36
CA ALA A 127 10.65 23.05 10.25
C ALA A 127 11.90 22.63 9.46
N SER A 128 13.09 22.86 10.02
CA SER A 128 14.34 22.24 9.56
C SER A 128 14.66 21.03 10.43
N VAL A 129 14.65 19.84 9.83
CA VAL A 129 14.90 18.58 10.51
C VAL A 129 16.40 18.29 10.49
N LYS A 130 17.07 18.71 11.57
CA LYS A 130 18.54 18.65 11.71
C LYS A 130 19.05 17.42 12.44
N ASP A 131 18.20 16.79 13.25
CA ASP A 131 18.55 15.62 14.05
C ASP A 131 17.41 14.58 14.11
N SER A 132 17.75 13.40 14.62
CA SER A 132 16.83 12.26 14.75
C SER A 132 15.70 12.53 15.72
N ALA A 133 15.95 13.31 16.78
CA ALA A 133 14.94 13.63 17.79
C ALA A 133 13.82 14.47 17.17
N CYS A 134 14.18 15.50 16.41
CA CYS A 134 13.24 16.29 15.63
C CYS A 134 12.47 15.44 14.62
N ARG A 135 13.16 14.57 13.85
CA ARG A 135 12.49 13.67 12.88
C ARG A 135 11.43 12.80 13.56
N LEU A 136 11.78 12.13 14.66
CA LEU A 136 10.88 11.21 15.35
C LEU A 136 9.72 11.96 16.03
N ALA A 137 9.96 13.14 16.60
CA ALA A 137 8.90 13.96 17.18
C ALA A 137 7.92 14.45 16.12
N LEU A 138 8.42 14.87 14.95
CA LEU A 138 7.58 15.20 13.79
C LEU A 138 6.81 13.97 13.31
N LEU A 139 7.44 12.80 13.19
CA LEU A 139 6.73 11.57 12.83
C LEU A 139 5.56 11.31 13.78
N GLU A 140 5.78 11.45 15.10
CA GLU A 140 4.73 11.32 16.13
C GLU A 140 3.59 12.35 15.98
N LEU A 141 3.92 13.63 15.73
CA LEU A 141 2.93 14.68 15.50
C LEU A 141 2.12 14.46 14.23
N LEU A 142 2.82 14.11 13.14
CA LEU A 142 2.16 13.80 11.89
C LEU A 142 1.23 12.60 12.08
N LYS A 143 1.39 11.80 13.15
CA LYS A 143 0.43 10.77 13.62
C LYS A 143 -0.99 11.16 13.98
N THR A 144 -1.36 12.38 13.71
CA THR A 144 -2.64 12.94 14.11
C THR A 144 -3.39 13.48 12.92
N ASP A 145 -4.61 13.96 13.17
CA ASP A 145 -5.42 14.69 12.19
C ASP A 145 -4.99 16.17 12.06
N ALA A 146 -3.91 16.58 12.75
CA ALA A 146 -3.49 17.97 12.85
C ALA A 146 -2.99 18.55 11.52
N PHE A 147 -2.20 17.76 10.78
CA PHE A 147 -1.58 18.20 9.54
C PHE A 147 -1.69 17.13 8.44
N VAL A 148 -1.91 17.58 7.20
CA VAL A 148 -1.83 16.75 5.99
C VAL A 148 -0.62 17.12 5.14
N ALA A 149 -0.26 16.26 4.19
CA ALA A 149 0.97 16.38 3.42
C ALA A 149 1.11 17.67 2.60
N ARG A 150 0.00 18.35 2.24
CA ARG A 150 0.01 19.65 1.55
C ARG A 150 0.24 20.85 2.46
N GLU A 151 0.12 20.66 3.76
CA GLU A 151 0.29 21.71 4.78
C GLU A 151 1.74 21.75 5.30
N LEU A 152 2.63 20.91 4.77
CA LEU A 152 3.99 20.75 5.26
C LEU A 152 5.03 21.44 4.39
N GLU A 153 5.97 22.12 5.04
CA GLU A 153 7.18 22.67 4.46
C GLU A 153 8.39 22.24 5.30
N LEU A 154 8.93 21.06 5.00
CA LEU A 154 10.03 20.46 5.76
C LEU A 154 11.33 20.52 4.95
N THR A 155 12.39 21.01 5.58
CA THR A 155 13.76 20.93 5.05
C THR A 155 14.53 19.92 5.88
N PHE A 156 15.28 19.02 5.23
CA PHE A 156 16.04 17.98 5.92
C PHE A 156 17.53 18.18 5.71
N ASP A 157 18.30 18.04 6.78
CA ASP A 157 19.74 17.93 6.66
C ASP A 157 20.12 16.55 6.09
N LEU A 158 21.20 16.51 5.31
CA LEU A 158 21.64 15.30 4.62
C LEU A 158 21.80 14.07 5.55
N PRO A 159 22.40 14.16 6.75
CA PRO A 159 22.49 13.02 7.66
C PRO A 159 21.11 12.44 8.03
N ILE A 160 20.08 13.28 8.12
CA ILE A 160 18.72 12.86 8.47
C ILE A 160 18.02 12.21 7.30
N LEU A 161 18.27 12.68 6.08
CA LEU A 161 17.85 11.96 4.88
C LEU A 161 18.47 10.56 4.86
N GLN A 162 19.76 10.41 5.13
CA GLN A 162 20.40 9.09 5.16
C GLN A 162 19.83 8.18 6.26
N GLU A 163 19.53 8.73 7.44
CA GLU A 163 18.87 7.96 8.49
C GLU A 163 17.45 7.54 8.12
N GLN A 164 16.68 8.43 7.46
CA GLN A 164 15.37 8.09 6.93
C GLN A 164 15.49 6.98 5.88
N LEU A 165 16.47 7.05 4.97
CA LEU A 165 16.73 6.01 3.99
C LEU A 165 17.06 4.67 4.64
N ALA A 166 17.89 4.66 5.67
CA ALA A 166 18.20 3.45 6.43
C ALA A 166 16.94 2.86 7.09
N SER A 167 16.05 3.72 7.62
CA SER A 167 14.77 3.28 8.17
C SER A 167 13.88 2.63 7.11
N LEU A 168 13.78 3.25 5.92
CA LEU A 168 13.05 2.70 4.77
C LEU A 168 13.63 1.35 4.33
N GLY A 169 14.96 1.27 4.18
CA GLY A 169 15.68 0.04 3.86
C GLY A 169 15.36 -1.09 4.83
N ALA A 170 15.34 -0.81 6.15
CA ALA A 170 14.98 -1.82 7.15
C ALA A 170 13.53 -2.34 7.04
N GLY A 171 12.61 -1.58 6.42
CA GLY A 171 11.25 -2.06 6.13
C GLY A 171 11.15 -2.85 4.83
N LEU A 172 12.02 -2.55 3.87
CA LEU A 172 12.02 -3.11 2.51
C LEU A 172 12.90 -4.36 2.35
N GLU A 173 13.98 -4.47 3.13
CA GLU A 173 14.91 -5.60 3.08
C GLU A 173 14.21 -6.95 3.29
N PRO A 174 13.28 -7.12 4.27
CA PRO A 174 12.53 -8.37 4.42
C PRO A 174 11.63 -8.72 3.23
N LEU A 175 11.35 -7.75 2.37
CA LEU A 175 10.57 -7.90 1.14
C LEU A 175 11.45 -8.19 -0.08
N GLY A 176 12.78 -8.25 0.08
CA GLY A 176 13.73 -8.38 -1.03
C GLY A 176 13.83 -7.12 -1.90
N LEU A 177 13.54 -5.96 -1.32
CA LEU A 177 13.54 -4.66 -2.00
C LEU A 177 14.58 -3.72 -1.39
N GLU A 178 15.07 -2.81 -2.21
CA GLU A 178 16.04 -1.79 -1.83
C GLU A 178 15.48 -0.39 -2.13
N ALA A 179 15.90 0.60 -1.33
CA ALA A 179 15.58 2.00 -1.55
C ALA A 179 16.86 2.84 -1.66
N ARG A 180 16.81 3.87 -2.52
CA ARG A 180 17.85 4.90 -2.61
C ARG A 180 17.25 6.25 -2.93
N TYR A 181 17.92 7.34 -2.55
CA TYR A 181 17.56 8.66 -3.05
C TYR A 181 18.05 8.90 -4.48
N SER A 182 17.23 9.54 -5.29
CA SER A 182 17.60 10.09 -6.59
C SER A 182 16.97 11.47 -6.74
N GLY A 183 17.81 12.53 -6.72
CA GLY A 183 17.30 13.89 -6.58
C GLY A 183 16.53 14.07 -5.27
N ALA A 184 15.30 14.58 -5.38
CA ALA A 184 14.38 14.74 -4.24
C ALA A 184 13.46 13.52 -4.01
N GLY A 185 13.57 12.47 -4.83
CA GLY A 185 12.71 11.30 -4.77
C GLY A 185 13.39 10.05 -4.21
N VAL A 186 12.58 9.08 -3.81
CA VAL A 186 13.01 7.74 -3.41
C VAL A 186 12.77 6.81 -4.58
N VAL A 187 13.82 6.12 -5.01
CA VAL A 187 13.73 5.01 -5.95
C VAL A 187 13.64 3.72 -5.16
N VAL A 188 12.64 2.88 -5.46
CA VAL A 188 12.54 1.52 -4.92
C VAL A 188 12.75 0.52 -6.04
N SER A 189 13.64 -0.45 -5.82
CA SER A 189 14.01 -1.46 -6.81
C SER A 189 14.07 -2.85 -6.20
N GLY A 190 13.85 -3.85 -7.05
CA GLY A 190 13.88 -5.25 -6.68
C GLY A 190 12.87 -6.04 -7.49
N ALA A 191 12.59 -7.26 -7.07
CA ALA A 191 11.61 -8.13 -7.72
C ALA A 191 10.56 -8.54 -6.68
N GLY A 192 9.28 -8.43 -7.01
CA GLY A 192 8.21 -8.70 -6.06
C GLY A 192 6.88 -9.03 -6.72
N SER A 193 5.99 -9.69 -5.98
CA SER A 193 4.59 -9.86 -6.37
C SER A 193 3.78 -8.57 -6.09
N PRO A 194 2.55 -8.45 -6.59
CA PRO A 194 1.66 -7.34 -6.24
C PRO A 194 1.44 -7.16 -4.72
N GLU A 195 1.45 -8.25 -3.95
CA GLU A 195 1.32 -8.21 -2.49
C GLU A 195 2.58 -7.64 -1.83
N VAL A 196 3.76 -8.00 -2.35
CA VAL A 196 5.04 -7.43 -1.91
C VAL A 196 5.08 -5.94 -2.20
N HIS A 197 4.66 -5.54 -3.41
CA HIS A 197 4.58 -4.14 -3.79
C HIS A 197 3.66 -3.33 -2.85
N ARG A 198 2.44 -3.83 -2.57
CA ARG A 198 1.52 -3.21 -1.62
C ARG A 198 2.15 -3.02 -0.24
N LYS A 199 2.81 -4.06 0.30
CA LYS A 199 3.51 -3.99 1.58
C LYS A 199 4.63 -2.96 1.56
N ALA A 200 5.39 -2.89 0.48
CA ALA A 200 6.48 -1.93 0.31
C ALA A 200 5.98 -0.50 0.42
N LEU A 201 4.87 -0.16 -0.26
CA LEU A 201 4.29 1.18 -0.21
C LEU A 201 3.80 1.56 1.19
N TRP A 202 3.24 0.61 1.94
CA TRP A 202 2.92 0.83 3.36
C TRP A 202 4.18 1.11 4.17
N GLU A 203 5.25 0.32 4.02
CA GLU A 203 6.51 0.54 4.73
C GLU A 203 7.11 1.91 4.41
N LEU A 204 7.08 2.33 3.13
CA LEU A 204 7.48 3.67 2.73
C LEU A 204 6.67 4.73 3.49
N PHE A 205 5.34 4.59 3.50
CA PHE A 205 4.46 5.55 4.14
C PHE A 205 4.60 5.60 5.67
N HIS A 206 4.80 4.45 6.32
CA HIS A 206 4.89 4.35 7.78
C HIS A 206 6.20 4.94 8.34
N ARG A 207 7.26 4.95 7.54
CA ARG A 207 8.63 5.27 7.99
C ARG A 207 9.12 6.62 7.51
N SER A 208 8.41 7.25 6.58
CA SER A 208 8.77 8.56 6.04
C SER A 208 8.25 9.69 6.91
N VAL A 209 8.99 10.80 6.96
CA VAL A 209 8.49 12.08 7.43
C VAL A 209 8.33 12.99 6.22
N GLY A 210 7.10 13.41 5.96
CA GLY A 210 6.74 14.20 4.79
C GLY A 210 6.35 13.35 3.58
N ARG A 211 6.17 14.01 2.44
CA ARG A 211 5.80 13.34 1.18
C ARG A 211 6.96 12.48 0.68
N VAL A 212 6.62 11.36 0.04
CA VAL A 212 7.57 10.47 -0.63
C VAL A 212 7.36 10.56 -2.13
N PRO A 213 8.16 11.36 -2.86
CA PRO A 213 8.16 11.30 -4.32
C PRO A 213 8.78 9.98 -4.75
N LEU A 214 7.95 9.01 -5.13
CA LEU A 214 8.38 7.66 -5.50
C LEU A 214 8.74 7.58 -7.00
N ASP A 215 9.84 6.90 -7.28
CA ASP A 215 10.17 6.29 -8.58
C ASP A 215 10.17 4.77 -8.39
N ASP A 216 9.12 4.12 -8.86
CA ASP A 216 8.88 2.70 -8.66
C ASP A 216 9.52 1.89 -9.79
N GLN A 217 10.53 1.09 -9.43
CA GLN A 217 11.28 0.22 -10.33
C GLN A 217 11.20 -1.24 -9.89
N ILE A 218 10.15 -1.62 -9.17
CA ILE A 218 9.90 -3.01 -8.76
C ILE A 218 9.49 -3.82 -10.00
N GLN A 219 10.23 -4.88 -10.28
CA GLN A 219 9.92 -5.81 -11.35
C GLN A 219 8.89 -6.83 -10.87
N GLU A 220 7.72 -6.85 -11.51
CA GLU A 220 6.66 -7.80 -11.16
C GLU A 220 7.08 -9.22 -11.53
N VAL A 221 7.17 -10.09 -10.51
CA VAL A 221 7.41 -11.52 -10.71
C VAL A 221 6.06 -12.21 -10.86
N LYS A 222 5.78 -12.74 -12.05
CA LYS A 222 4.60 -13.57 -12.25
C LYS A 222 4.67 -14.82 -11.34
N PRO A 223 3.59 -15.17 -10.63
CA PRO A 223 3.52 -16.44 -9.94
C PRO A 223 3.83 -17.58 -10.93
N PRO A 224 4.57 -18.63 -10.52
CA PRO A 224 4.73 -19.80 -11.36
C PRO A 224 3.35 -20.33 -11.72
N GLU A 225 3.10 -20.56 -13.01
CA GLU A 225 1.85 -21.17 -13.46
C GLU A 225 1.67 -22.49 -12.69
N PRO A 226 0.45 -22.76 -12.16
CA PRO A 226 0.21 -24.03 -11.49
C PRO A 226 0.60 -25.14 -12.45
N ALA A 227 1.51 -26.01 -12.00
CA ALA A 227 1.95 -27.16 -12.78
C ALA A 227 0.70 -27.91 -13.21
N ASP A 228 0.50 -28.00 -14.52
CA ASP A 228 -0.61 -28.72 -15.13
C ASP A 228 -0.66 -30.12 -14.50
N ALA A 229 -1.71 -30.39 -13.74
CA ALA A 229 -1.88 -31.63 -13.01
C ALA A 229 -2.22 -32.72 -14.03
N GLY A 230 -1.19 -33.19 -14.73
CA GLY A 230 -1.15 -34.37 -15.58
C GLY A 230 -2.42 -34.59 -16.40
N ALA A 231 -2.49 -34.03 -17.60
CA ALA A 231 -3.32 -34.63 -18.64
C ALA A 231 -2.94 -36.13 -18.75
N PRO A 232 -3.90 -37.07 -18.64
CA PRO A 232 -3.58 -38.48 -18.82
C PRO A 232 -3.02 -38.66 -20.23
N ALA A 233 -1.95 -39.46 -20.32
CA ALA A 233 -1.31 -39.79 -21.57
C ALA A 233 -2.36 -40.16 -22.62
N VAL A 234 -2.48 -39.33 -23.66
CA VAL A 234 -3.24 -39.67 -24.86
C VAL A 234 -2.56 -40.90 -25.43
N VAL A 235 -3.24 -42.03 -25.28
CA VAL A 235 -2.89 -43.29 -25.93
C VAL A 235 -2.71 -42.98 -27.41
N GLU A 236 -1.54 -43.31 -27.96
CA GLU A 236 -1.23 -43.21 -29.39
C GLU A 236 -2.40 -43.76 -30.19
N ALA A 237 -3.11 -42.88 -30.90
CA ALA A 237 -4.07 -43.29 -31.90
C ALA A 237 -3.29 -44.00 -33.01
N GLU A 238 -3.57 -45.30 -33.13
CA GLU A 238 -3.18 -46.20 -34.20
C GLU A 238 -3.28 -45.50 -35.56
N ARG A 239 -2.16 -45.47 -36.29
CA ARG A 239 -2.07 -44.81 -37.61
C ARG A 239 -3.06 -45.46 -38.56
N GLU A 240 -4.11 -44.73 -38.94
CA GLU A 240 -4.97 -45.12 -40.07
C GLU A 240 -4.15 -45.05 -41.37
N ILE A 241 -4.06 -46.19 -42.04
CA ILE A 241 -3.41 -46.38 -43.33
C ILE A 241 -4.26 -45.67 -44.41
N PRO A 242 -3.72 -44.74 -45.21
CA PRO A 242 -4.49 -44.13 -46.30
C PRO A 242 -4.74 -45.18 -47.40
N VAL A 243 -6.01 -45.55 -47.58
CA VAL A 243 -6.46 -46.37 -48.72
C VAL A 243 -6.52 -45.48 -49.96
N GLU A 244 -5.65 -45.75 -50.91
CA GLU A 244 -5.63 -45.11 -52.24
C GLU A 244 -6.86 -45.58 -53.05
N VAL A 245 -7.80 -44.67 -53.29
CA VAL A 245 -9.00 -44.93 -54.09
C VAL A 245 -8.67 -44.80 -55.57
N LEU A 246 -8.57 -45.93 -56.28
CA LEU A 246 -8.46 -45.97 -57.74
C LEU A 246 -9.74 -45.44 -58.42
N PRO A 247 -9.63 -44.60 -59.47
CA PRO A 247 -10.78 -44.01 -60.15
C PRO A 247 -11.54 -45.02 -61.03
N PRO A 248 -12.85 -44.78 -61.29
CA PRO A 248 -13.74 -45.75 -61.92
C PRO A 248 -13.46 -45.96 -63.42
N PRO A 249 -13.79 -47.15 -63.97
CA PRO A 249 -13.46 -47.50 -65.35
C PRO A 249 -14.28 -46.73 -66.38
N LYS A 250 -13.60 -46.20 -67.41
CA LYS A 250 -14.19 -45.51 -68.56
C LYS A 250 -15.08 -46.43 -69.40
N LYS A 251 -16.35 -46.03 -69.58
CA LYS A 251 -17.30 -46.64 -70.53
C LYS A 251 -16.74 -46.56 -71.96
N LYS A 252 -16.53 -47.71 -72.61
CA LYS A 252 -16.36 -47.80 -74.07
C LYS A 252 -17.73 -47.89 -74.72
N SER A 253 -17.98 -46.95 -75.63
CA SER A 253 -19.16 -46.87 -76.49
C SER A 253 -19.22 -48.05 -77.46
N ARG A 254 -20.40 -48.65 -77.57
CA ARG A 254 -20.76 -49.67 -78.55
C ARG A 254 -21.18 -48.96 -79.84
N LYS A 255 -20.43 -49.12 -80.94
CA LYS A 255 -20.93 -48.83 -82.30
C LYS A 255 -21.50 -50.12 -82.91
N ARG A 256 -22.55 -49.92 -83.73
CA ARG A 256 -23.32 -50.92 -84.48
C ARG A 256 -22.44 -51.83 -85.32
#